data_AF-A0A4X2M6H7-F1
#
_entry.id   AF-A0A4X2M6H7-F1
#
_cell.length_a   1.000
_cell.length_b   1.000
_cell.length_c   1.000
_cell.angle_alpha   90.00
_cell.angle_beta   90.00
_cell.angle_gamma   90.00
#
_symmetry.space_group_name_H-M   'P 1'
#
loop_
_entity.id
_entity.type
_entity.pdbx_description
1 polymer ?
#
loop_
_entity_poly.entity_id
_entity_poly.type
_entity_poly.pdbx_seq_one_letter_code
_entity_poly.pdbx_strand_id
1 'polypeptide(L)'
;PLIRLLPSPGPLALKIAGRIAEFFPGAVLIMLDNRKLVPQPRVPPIIVLETRDRRWVPKDKNLVMWRDWEESRQLLRALLEGRAHQLLVDFDAHLDDIRRDWTNQQLNNEISQWVAAANGSA
;
A
#
# COMPACT_ATOMS: atom_id res chain seq x y z
N PRO A 1 -29.86 -4.74 -11.26
CA PRO A 1 -28.87 -4.93 -10.17
C PRO A 1 -27.47 -5.16 -10.74
N LEU A 2 -26.65 -4.11 -10.85
CA LEU A 2 -25.25 -4.27 -11.25
C LEU A 2 -24.47 -4.89 -10.09
N ILE A 3 -24.11 -6.17 -10.23
CA ILE A 3 -23.04 -6.76 -9.42
C ILE A 3 -21.78 -5.97 -9.80
N ARG A 4 -21.37 -5.01 -8.94
CA ARG A 4 -20.07 -4.38 -9.08
C ARG A 4 -19.03 -5.50 -8.92
N LEU A 5 -18.45 -5.93 -10.04
CA LEU A 5 -17.28 -6.79 -10.06
C LEU A 5 -16.23 -6.13 -9.16
N LEU A 6 -15.84 -6.82 -8.10
CA LEU A 6 -14.66 -6.45 -7.33
C LEU A 6 -13.47 -6.46 -8.31
N PRO A 7 -12.58 -5.47 -8.24
CA PRO A 7 -11.40 -5.47 -9.09
C PRO A 7 -10.62 -6.78 -8.87
N SER A 8 -10.24 -7.43 -9.97
CA SER A 8 -9.52 -8.70 -9.98
C SER A 8 -8.06 -8.48 -10.38
N PRO A 9 -7.12 -9.25 -9.80
CA PRO A 9 -5.71 -9.10 -10.14
C PRO A 9 -5.45 -9.61 -11.56
N GLY A 10 -4.64 -8.87 -12.32
CA GLY A 10 -4.21 -9.29 -13.64
C GLY A 10 -3.22 -10.48 -13.60
N PRO A 11 -2.98 -11.16 -14.74
CA PRO A 11 -2.08 -12.32 -14.79
C PRO A 11 -0.65 -12.04 -14.31
N LEU A 12 -0.13 -10.84 -14.58
CA LEU A 12 1.21 -10.44 -14.15
C LEU A 12 1.30 -10.36 -12.61
N ALA A 13 0.30 -9.74 -11.97
CA ALA A 13 0.23 -9.63 -10.52
C ALA A 13 0.17 -11.03 -9.87
N LEU A 14 -0.64 -11.93 -10.43
CA LEU A 14 -0.74 -13.32 -9.97
C LEU A 14 0.57 -14.10 -10.13
N LYS A 15 1.29 -13.91 -11.25
CA LYS A 15 2.59 -14.56 -11.49
C LYS A 15 3.65 -14.09 -10.49
N ILE A 16 3.76 -12.78 -10.26
CA ILE A 16 4.72 -12.20 -9.31
C ILE A 16 4.38 -12.66 -7.89
N ALA A 17 3.12 -12.51 -7.48
CA ALA A 17 2.68 -12.91 -6.14
C ALA A 17 2.88 -14.42 -5.91
N GLY A 18 2.56 -15.26 -6.90
CA GLY A 18 2.80 -16.70 -6.85
C GLY A 18 4.28 -17.03 -6.64
N ARG A 19 5.17 -16.37 -7.38
CA ARG A 19 6.62 -16.55 -7.21
C ARG A 19 7.10 -16.13 -5.83
N ILE A 20 6.58 -15.05 -5.26
CA ILE A 20 6.91 -14.62 -3.89
C ILE A 20 6.42 -15.64 -2.86
N ALA A 21 5.19 -16.15 -3.03
CA ALA A 21 4.58 -17.12 -2.11
C ALA A 21 5.33 -18.47 -2.04
N GLU A 22 6.10 -18.82 -3.08
CA GLU A 22 7.00 -19.98 -3.05
C GLU A 22 8.13 -19.84 -2.01
N PHE A 23 8.58 -18.60 -1.73
CA PHE A 23 9.68 -18.32 -0.80
C PHE A 23 9.22 -17.74 0.53
N PHE A 24 8.03 -17.15 0.58
CA PHE A 24 7.48 -16.52 1.78
C PHE A 24 6.06 -17.05 2.07
N PRO A 25 5.94 -18.15 2.83
CA PRO A 25 4.66 -18.66 3.28
C PRO A 25 3.91 -17.57 4.08
N GLY A 26 2.69 -17.23 3.65
CA GLY A 26 1.91 -16.13 4.23
C GLY A 26 1.99 -14.81 3.46
N ALA A 27 2.65 -14.78 2.30
CA ALA A 27 2.57 -13.65 1.38
C ALA A 27 1.10 -13.28 1.05
N VAL A 28 0.85 -11.98 0.98
CA VAL A 28 -0.46 -11.42 0.57
C VAL A 28 -0.31 -10.62 -0.72
N LEU A 29 -1.35 -10.62 -1.53
CA LEU A 29 -1.47 -9.76 -2.70
C LEU A 29 -2.42 -8.62 -2.36
N ILE A 30 -1.91 -7.39 -2.39
CA ILE A 30 -2.70 -6.19 -2.10
C ILE A 30 -3.05 -5.51 -3.42
N MET A 31 -4.34 -5.29 -3.65
CA MET A 31 -4.84 -4.47 -4.75
C MET A 31 -5.32 -3.12 -4.22
N LEU A 32 -4.78 -2.04 -4.78
CA LEU A 32 -5.16 -0.67 -4.43
C LEU A 32 -6.17 -0.12 -5.45
N ASP A 33 -7.30 0.41 -4.97
CA ASP A 33 -8.24 1.16 -5.81
C ASP A 33 -7.81 2.62 -5.89
N ASN A 34 -6.89 2.91 -6.82
CA ASN A 34 -6.28 4.24 -6.99
C ASN A 34 -7.31 5.36 -7.21
N ARG A 35 -8.50 5.04 -7.74
CA ARG A 35 -9.58 6.02 -7.95
C ARG A 35 -10.14 6.56 -6.64
N LYS A 36 -9.98 5.82 -5.55
CA LYS A 36 -10.44 6.19 -4.20
C LYS A 36 -9.36 6.85 -3.36
N LEU A 37 -8.12 6.94 -3.83
CA LEU A 37 -7.00 7.45 -3.03
C LEU A 37 -7.13 8.95 -2.72
N VAL A 38 -7.37 9.77 -3.75
CA VAL A 38 -7.52 11.23 -3.65
C VAL A 38 -8.78 11.68 -2.88
N PRO A 39 -9.97 11.07 -3.04
CA PRO A 39 -11.15 11.46 -2.27
C PRO A 39 -11.11 11.09 -0.77
N GLN A 40 -9.94 10.73 -0.21
CA GLN A 40 -9.72 10.37 1.19
C GLN A 40 -10.80 9.44 1.74
N PRO A 41 -10.78 8.18 1.31
CA PRO A 41 -11.88 7.27 1.53
C PRO A 41 -12.02 7.00 3.04
N ARG A 42 -13.27 6.83 3.51
CA ARG A 42 -13.52 6.52 4.94
C ARG A 42 -12.99 5.16 5.35
N VAL A 43 -12.88 4.24 4.38
CA VAL A 43 -12.32 2.90 4.55
C VAL A 43 -11.08 2.75 3.68
N PRO A 44 -10.10 1.95 4.10
CA PRO A 44 -8.91 1.69 3.29
C PRO A 44 -9.29 1.21 1.88
N PRO A 45 -8.79 1.84 0.81
CA PRO A 45 -9.17 1.52 -0.56
C PRO A 45 -8.40 0.32 -1.09
N ILE A 46 -8.22 -0.72 -0.26
CA ILE A 46 -7.45 -1.91 -0.62
C ILE A 46 -8.29 -3.19 -0.56
N ILE A 47 -7.89 -4.17 -1.36
CA ILE A 47 -8.34 -5.56 -1.26
C ILE A 47 -7.11 -6.41 -0.97
N VAL A 48 -7.20 -7.23 0.07
CA VAL A 48 -6.13 -8.17 0.43
C VAL A 48 -6.56 -9.55 -0.05
N LEU A 49 -5.71 -10.20 -0.83
CA LEU A 49 -5.85 -11.60 -1.20
C LEU A 49 -4.80 -12.43 -0.50
N GLU A 50 -5.18 -13.65 -0.12
CA GLU A 50 -4.29 -14.67 0.41
C GLU A 50 -4.30 -15.91 -0.47
N THR A 51 -3.27 -16.74 -0.33
CA THR A 51 -3.22 -18.02 -1.03
C THR A 51 -3.94 -19.09 -0.21
N ARG A 52 -5.00 -19.67 -0.78
CA ARG A 52 -5.71 -20.85 -0.25
C ARG A 52 -5.86 -21.88 -1.35
N ASP A 53 -5.44 -23.12 -1.10
CA ASP A 53 -5.49 -24.21 -2.08
C ASP A 53 -4.87 -23.84 -3.45
N ARG A 54 -3.72 -23.15 -3.41
CA ARG A 54 -2.99 -22.62 -4.59
C ARG A 54 -3.77 -21.59 -5.43
N ARG A 55 -4.80 -20.98 -4.88
CA ARG A 55 -5.57 -19.90 -5.50
C ARG A 55 -5.50 -18.63 -4.67
N TRP A 56 -5.46 -17.48 -5.33
CA TRP A 56 -5.57 -16.18 -4.68
C TRP A 56 -7.05 -15.87 -4.43
N VAL A 57 -7.44 -15.76 -3.17
CA VAL A 57 -8.82 -15.48 -2.74
C VAL A 57 -8.85 -14.28 -1.81
N PRO A 58 -9.95 -13.50 -1.77
CA PRO A 58 -10.07 -12.41 -0.80
C PRO A 58 -9.89 -12.92 0.63
N LYS A 59 -9.03 -12.26 1.38
CA LYS A 59 -8.84 -12.54 2.81
C LYS A 59 -10.07 -12.07 3.59
N ASP A 60 -10.40 -12.79 4.67
CA ASP A 60 -11.42 -12.33 5.60
C ASP A 60 -11.07 -10.93 6.12
N LYS A 61 -12.01 -9.98 6.00
CA LYS A 61 -11.82 -8.58 6.42
C LYS A 61 -11.53 -8.46 7.91
N ASN A 62 -12.04 -9.38 8.74
CA ASN A 62 -11.78 -9.41 10.17
C ASN A 62 -10.32 -9.78 10.49
N LEU A 63 -9.61 -10.39 9.54
CA LEU A 63 -8.19 -10.73 9.66
C LEU A 63 -7.27 -9.66 9.03
N VAL A 64 -7.84 -8.60 8.46
CA VAL A 64 -7.09 -7.45 7.93
C VAL A 64 -7.15 -6.32 8.95
N MET A 65 -6.14 -6.27 9.81
CA MET A 65 -6.04 -5.27 10.86
C MET A 65 -5.18 -4.08 10.42
N TRP A 66 -5.53 -2.91 10.92
CA TRP A 66 -4.78 -1.67 10.76
C TRP A 66 -4.29 -1.26 12.14
N ARG A 67 -3.03 -0.81 12.24
CA ARG A 67 -2.54 -0.24 13.51
C ARG A 67 -3.36 1.01 13.83
N ASP A 68 -3.22 2.05 13.01
CA ASP A 68 -3.95 3.31 13.18
C ASP A 68 -4.42 3.83 11.81
N TRP A 69 -5.60 3.38 11.38
CA TRP A 69 -6.13 3.73 10.06
C TRP A 69 -6.40 5.24 9.92
N GLU A 70 -7.01 5.86 10.93
CA GLU A 70 -7.37 7.28 10.85
C GLU A 70 -6.12 8.18 10.84
N GLU A 71 -5.10 7.85 11.65
CA GLU A 71 -3.82 8.54 11.62
C GLU A 71 -3.13 8.38 10.26
N SER A 72 -3.04 7.14 9.75
CA SER A 72 -2.47 6.86 8.41
C SER A 72 -3.18 7.65 7.31
N ARG A 73 -4.50 7.80 7.41
CA ARG A 73 -5.33 8.56 6.46
C ARG A 73 -5.06 10.06 6.55
N GLN A 74 -4.91 10.62 7.75
CA GLN A 74 -4.58 12.03 7.94
C GLN A 74 -3.17 12.38 7.48
N LEU A 75 -2.19 11.50 7.77
CA LEU A 75 -0.83 11.64 7.27
C LEU A 75 -0.79 11.59 5.74
N LEU A 76 -1.43 10.58 5.13
CA LEU A 76 -1.51 10.47 3.68
C LEU A 76 -2.12 11.74 3.05
N ARG A 77 -3.16 12.31 3.67
CA ARG A 77 -3.72 13.60 3.26
C ARG A 77 -2.66 14.70 3.26
N ALA A 78 -1.96 14.90 4.37
CA ALA A 78 -0.96 15.95 4.50
C ALA A 78 0.16 15.80 3.46
N LEU A 79 0.62 14.57 3.23
CA LEU A 79 1.64 14.25 2.21
C LEU A 79 1.15 14.53 0.79
N LEU A 80 -0.12 14.22 0.48
CA LEU A 80 -0.71 14.52 -0.82
C LEU A 80 -0.88 16.04 -1.04
N GLU A 81 -1.36 16.77 -0.04
CA GLU A 81 -1.50 18.24 -0.07
C GLU A 81 -0.13 18.92 -0.22
N GLY A 82 0.89 18.42 0.49
CA GLY A 82 2.29 18.86 0.37
C GLY A 82 3.02 18.36 -0.88
N ARG A 83 2.34 17.63 -1.77
CA ARG A 83 2.92 17.04 -3.00
C ARG A 83 4.14 16.14 -2.76
N ALA A 84 4.27 15.52 -1.59
CA ALA A 84 5.38 14.63 -1.25
C ALA A 84 5.51 13.43 -2.21
N HIS A 85 4.42 13.05 -2.90
CA HIS A 85 4.44 12.04 -3.96
C HIS A 85 5.39 12.38 -5.13
N GLN A 86 5.73 13.65 -5.34
CA GLN A 86 6.71 14.08 -6.36
C GLN A 86 8.15 13.79 -5.95
N LEU A 87 8.39 13.60 -4.66
CA LEU A 87 9.69 13.25 -4.08
C LEU A 87 9.91 11.74 -3.99
N LEU A 88 8.85 10.95 -4.20
CA LEU A 88 8.92 9.49 -4.15
C LEU A 88 9.78 8.96 -5.31
N VAL A 89 10.77 8.15 -4.98
CA VAL A 89 11.62 7.46 -5.94
C VAL A 89 11.23 5.98 -5.97
N ASP A 90 10.79 5.48 -7.11
CA ASP A 90 10.58 4.06 -7.35
C ASP A 90 11.82 3.39 -7.99
N PHE A 91 11.71 2.09 -8.28
CA PHE A 91 12.83 1.35 -8.84
C PHE A 91 13.13 1.74 -10.28
N ASP A 92 12.12 2.11 -11.08
CA ASP A 92 12.30 2.58 -12.45
C ASP A 92 13.10 3.90 -12.47
N ALA A 93 12.72 4.84 -11.60
CA ALA A 93 13.46 6.07 -11.37
C ALA A 93 14.94 5.85 -10.96
N HIS A 94 15.20 4.82 -10.16
CA HIS A 94 16.56 4.44 -9.77
C HIS A 94 17.35 3.82 -10.92
N LEU A 95 16.69 3.07 -11.81
CA LEU A 95 17.35 2.54 -13.01
C LEU A 95 17.73 3.66 -13.99
N ASP A 96 16.93 4.72 -14.08
CA ASP A 96 17.26 5.92 -14.87
C ASP A 96 18.46 6.70 -14.29
N ASP A 97 18.54 6.80 -12.95
CA ASP A 97 19.66 7.40 -12.24
C ASP A 97 19.93 6.67 -10.91
N ILE A 98 20.99 5.87 -10.89
CA ILE A 98 21.37 5.02 -9.75
C ILE A 98 21.68 5.77 -8.45
N ARG A 99 21.80 7.10 -8.51
CA ARG A 99 21.98 7.94 -7.32
C ARG A 99 20.66 8.21 -6.60
N ARG A 100 19.51 7.99 -7.26
CA ARG A 100 18.19 8.22 -6.68
C ARG A 100 17.86 7.09 -5.71
N ASP A 101 17.61 7.43 -4.45
CA ASP A 101 17.35 6.44 -3.39
C ASP A 101 15.93 5.87 -3.45
N TRP A 102 15.76 4.68 -4.03
CA TRP A 102 14.48 3.97 -4.05
C TRP A 102 14.01 3.49 -2.67
N THR A 103 14.86 3.53 -1.64
CA THR A 103 14.48 3.20 -0.26
C THR A 103 13.78 4.39 0.44
N ASN A 104 13.83 5.58 -0.16
CA ASN A 104 13.13 6.78 0.29
C ASN A 104 13.41 7.17 1.76
N GLN A 105 14.67 7.08 2.22
CA GLN A 105 15.03 7.31 3.63
C GLN A 105 14.57 8.67 4.16
N GLN A 106 14.66 9.72 3.34
CA GLN A 106 14.22 11.06 3.73
C GLN A 106 12.72 11.08 4.07
N LEU A 107 11.87 10.58 3.17
CA LEU A 107 10.42 10.53 3.40
C LEU A 107 10.06 9.63 4.60
N ASN A 108 10.79 8.52 4.80
CA ASN A 108 10.58 7.64 5.94
C ASN A 108 10.87 8.35 7.28
N ASN A 109 11.91 9.19 7.31
CA ASN A 109 12.25 9.99 8.49
C ASN A 109 11.18 11.06 8.78
N GLU A 110 10.71 11.76 7.75
CA GLU A 110 9.63 12.76 7.87
C GLU A 110 8.34 12.12 8.40
N ILE A 111 7.96 10.95 7.86
CA ILE A 111 6.79 10.17 8.33
C ILE A 111 6.97 9.78 9.80
N SER A 112 8.16 9.28 10.17
CA SER A 112 8.44 8.84 11.55
C SER A 112 8.37 10.00 12.55
N GLN A 113 8.87 11.17 12.18
CA GLN A 113 8.78 12.38 13.01
C GLN A 113 7.33 12.85 13.17
N TRP A 114 6.51 12.76 12.11
CA TRP A 114 5.10 13.12 12.18
C TRP A 114 4.34 12.21 13.14
N VAL A 115 4.56 10.89 13.04
CA VAL A 115 3.96 9.89 13.95
C VAL A 115 4.44 10.11 15.39
N ALA A 116 5.70 10.47 15.62
CA ALA A 116 6.23 10.76 16.96
C ALA A 116 5.60 12.02 17.57
N ALA A 117 5.42 13.08 16.77
CA ALA A 117 4.79 14.32 17.19
C ALA A 117 3.30 14.14 17.50
N ALA A 118 2.58 13.36 16.69
CA ALA A 118 1.17 13.03 16.90
C ALA A 118 0.93 12.24 18.20
N ASN A 119 1.90 11.40 18.60
CA ASN A 119 1.85 10.57 19.80
C ASN A 119 2.42 11.26 21.06
N GLY A 120 2.75 12.56 21.00
CA GLY A 120 3.18 13.35 22.18
C GLY A 120 4.50 12.90 22.79
N SER A 121 5.38 12.26 22.01
CA SER A 121 6.65 11.68 22.49
C SER A 121 7.88 12.56 22.19
N ALA A 122 7.67 13.88 21.96
CA ALA A 122 8.72 14.83 21.61
C ALA A 122 9.48 15.34 22.84
#